data_AF-A0A7X6ZY87-F1
#
_entry.id   AF-A0A7X6ZY87-F1
#
_cell.length_a   1.000
_cell.length_b   1.000
_cell.length_c   1.000
_cell.angle_alpha   90.00
_cell.angle_beta   90.00
_cell.angle_gamma   90.00
#
_symmetry.space_group_name_H-M   'P 1'
#
loop_
_entity.id
_entity.type
_entity.pdbx_description
1 polymer ?
#
loop_
_entity_poly.entity_id
_entity_poly.type
_entity_poly.pdbx_seq_one_letter_code
_entity_poly.pdbx_strand_id
1 'polypeptide(L)'
;MKTVWRVLYIIYAVILLLVVMDVSTRYQEELYFKKEGRVALELEDVTEKFHFFYSAVGYHSLLPIMIKENDDLAVAFYEIYREEEAQSFFYIMLYPKIFDENERVLFELSFNQDEENKVIYEFARFRNLKMYILVNQNRQALIPISEIEDLGAQTFSVIKHFAAIDYEKETVYEDQIDFEFIYNVDENDFIVTKAVKEVGLDNEKLQLNNVYPKLSHRISKYKYVYYLSFFAALVLIFLGAYFLFYFKKGKKAKLGRQKPTKEFSKYIEENKNESKKDEI
;
A
#
# COMPACT_ATOMS: atom_id res chain seq x y z
N MET A 1 -0.67 7.40 40.98
CA MET A 1 0.27 7.50 39.83
C MET A 1 0.76 6.16 39.27
N LYS A 2 1.17 5.15 40.06
CA LYS A 2 1.76 3.89 39.49
C LYS A 2 0.81 3.08 38.60
N THR A 3 -0.49 3.05 38.94
CA THR A 3 -1.50 2.29 38.18
C THR A 3 -1.78 2.96 36.82
N VAL A 4 -1.91 4.28 36.79
CA VAL A 4 -2.15 5.05 35.56
C VAL A 4 -1.02 4.84 34.54
N TRP A 5 0.25 4.90 34.95
CA TRP A 5 1.38 4.65 34.05
C TRP A 5 1.43 3.21 33.52
N ARG A 6 0.98 2.22 34.29
CA ARG A 6 0.90 0.82 33.84
C ARG A 6 -0.22 0.63 32.82
N VAL A 7 -1.37 1.26 33.06
CA VAL A 7 -2.51 1.23 32.12
C VAL A 7 -2.12 1.91 30.80
N LEU A 8 -1.53 3.11 30.86
CA LEU A 8 -1.01 3.80 29.68
C LEU A 8 0.04 2.98 28.93
N TYR A 9 0.90 2.27 29.65
CA TYR A 9 1.90 1.40 29.04
C TYR A 9 1.28 0.20 28.31
N ILE A 10 0.26 -0.42 28.88
CA ILE A 10 -0.46 -1.53 28.24
C ILE A 10 -1.16 -1.02 26.98
N ILE A 11 -1.83 0.14 27.04
CA ILE A 11 -2.45 0.77 25.88
C ILE A 11 -1.39 1.04 24.79
N TYR A 12 -0.24 1.62 25.16
CA TYR A 12 0.87 1.84 24.24
C TYR A 12 1.35 0.54 23.59
N ALA A 13 1.55 -0.53 24.37
CA ALA A 13 2.01 -1.81 23.85
C ALA A 13 1.00 -2.43 22.87
N VAL A 14 -0.31 -2.36 23.17
CA VAL A 14 -1.37 -2.83 22.28
C VAL A 14 -1.39 -2.03 20.99
N ILE A 15 -1.34 -0.69 21.07
CA ILE A 15 -1.29 0.18 19.89
C ILE A 15 -0.04 -0.12 19.05
N LEU A 16 1.13 -0.26 19.69
CA LEU A 16 2.38 -0.59 19.01
C LEU A 16 2.27 -1.92 18.26
N LEU A 17 1.68 -2.95 18.86
CA LEU A 17 1.49 -4.25 18.21
C LEU A 17 0.53 -4.13 17.01
N LEU A 18 -0.60 -3.41 17.14
CA LEU A 18 -1.53 -3.18 16.03
C LEU A 18 -0.86 -2.45 14.87
N VAL A 19 -0.09 -1.40 15.15
CA VAL A 19 0.66 -0.64 14.14
C VAL A 19 1.70 -1.54 13.46
N VAL A 20 2.44 -2.35 14.23
CA VAL A 20 3.44 -3.27 13.69
C VAL A 20 2.81 -4.34 12.80
N MET A 21 1.64 -4.85 13.16
CA MET A 21 0.90 -5.80 12.33
C MET A 21 0.49 -5.19 10.98
N ASP A 22 -0.08 -3.98 10.99
CA ASP A 22 -0.47 -3.27 9.76
C ASP A 22 0.75 -2.91 8.89
N VAL A 23 1.75 -2.25 9.47
CA VAL A 23 2.97 -1.82 8.75
C VAL A 23 3.71 -3.02 8.16
N SER A 24 3.86 -4.11 8.91
CA SER A 24 4.55 -5.30 8.41
C SER A 24 3.79 -5.98 7.29
N THR A 25 2.46 -5.97 7.31
CA THR A 25 1.63 -6.50 6.21
C THR A 25 1.82 -5.67 4.95
N ARG A 26 1.74 -4.33 5.06
CA ARG A 26 1.98 -3.43 3.91
C ARG A 26 3.37 -3.59 3.32
N TYR A 27 4.40 -3.72 4.16
CA TYR A 27 5.77 -3.91 3.69
C TYR A 27 5.99 -5.27 3.02
N GLN A 28 5.32 -6.31 3.49
CA GLN A 28 5.32 -7.61 2.82
C GLN A 28 4.72 -7.54 1.42
N GLU A 29 3.56 -6.88 1.28
CA GLU A 29 2.95 -6.65 -0.02
C GLU A 29 3.85 -5.82 -0.93
N GLU A 30 4.45 -4.76 -0.40
CA GLU A 30 5.40 -3.94 -1.16
C GLU A 30 6.59 -4.75 -1.68
N LEU A 31 7.21 -5.56 -0.83
CA LEU A 31 8.30 -6.44 -1.24
C LEU A 31 7.85 -7.50 -2.24
N TYR A 32 6.66 -8.05 -2.07
CA TYR A 32 6.07 -9.00 -3.00
C TYR A 32 5.93 -8.39 -4.39
N PHE A 33 5.23 -7.26 -4.52
CA PHE A 33 5.05 -6.59 -5.81
C PHE A 33 6.39 -6.10 -6.38
N LYS A 34 7.30 -5.59 -5.55
CA LYS A 34 8.62 -5.15 -6.00
C LYS A 34 9.46 -6.28 -6.60
N LYS A 35 9.38 -7.49 -6.05
CA LYS A 35 10.19 -8.63 -6.51
C LYS A 35 9.46 -9.46 -7.55
N GLU A 36 8.31 -10.02 -7.19
CA GLU A 36 7.55 -10.92 -8.06
C GLU A 36 6.88 -10.13 -9.20
N GLY A 37 6.43 -8.91 -8.94
CA GLY A 37 5.89 -8.05 -9.99
C GLY A 37 6.96 -7.60 -11.00
N ARG A 38 8.21 -7.40 -10.57
CA ARG A 38 9.31 -7.15 -11.53
C ARG A 38 9.55 -8.37 -12.43
N VAL A 39 9.56 -9.57 -11.87
CA VAL A 39 9.68 -10.81 -12.65
C VAL A 39 8.51 -10.95 -13.63
N ALA A 40 7.28 -10.63 -13.19
CA ALA A 40 6.12 -10.64 -14.07
C ALA A 40 6.26 -9.65 -15.25
N LEU A 41 6.85 -8.48 -15.05
CA LEU A 41 7.10 -7.52 -16.15
C LEU A 41 8.15 -7.99 -17.15
N GLU A 42 9.05 -8.88 -16.74
CA GLU A 42 10.12 -9.44 -17.58
C GLU A 42 9.62 -10.61 -18.46
N LEU A 43 8.38 -11.08 -18.29
CA LEU A 43 7.77 -12.08 -19.17
C LEU A 43 7.65 -11.56 -20.61
N GLU A 44 7.53 -12.45 -21.59
CA GLU A 44 7.31 -12.04 -22.99
C GLU A 44 5.82 -11.81 -23.27
N ASP A 45 4.95 -12.72 -22.81
CA ASP A 45 3.51 -12.63 -23.01
C ASP A 45 2.89 -11.51 -22.15
N VAL A 46 2.36 -10.49 -22.84
CA VAL A 46 1.70 -9.33 -22.24
C VAL A 46 0.50 -9.73 -21.37
N THR A 47 -0.23 -10.78 -21.76
CA THR A 47 -1.40 -11.28 -21.01
C THR A 47 -0.96 -11.82 -19.66
N GLU A 48 0.13 -12.59 -19.62
CA GLU A 48 0.70 -13.10 -18.37
C GLU A 48 1.25 -11.98 -17.49
N LYS A 49 1.87 -10.94 -18.09
CA LYS A 49 2.31 -9.75 -17.34
C LYS A 49 1.16 -9.15 -16.56
N PHE A 50 0.07 -8.82 -17.25
CA PHE A 50 -1.09 -8.18 -16.63
C PHE A 50 -1.80 -9.11 -15.64
N HIS A 51 -1.84 -10.42 -15.93
CA HIS A 51 -2.43 -11.43 -15.04
C HIS A 51 -1.91 -11.39 -13.62
N PHE A 52 -0.61 -11.21 -13.45
CA PHE A 52 -0.04 -11.08 -12.12
C PHE A 52 -0.64 -9.94 -11.28
N PHE A 53 -1.00 -8.82 -11.90
CA PHE A 53 -1.41 -7.61 -11.19
C PHE A 53 -2.92 -7.51 -10.99
N TYR A 54 -3.72 -7.81 -12.02
CA TYR A 54 -5.18 -7.69 -11.91
C TYR A 54 -5.77 -8.77 -10.99
N SER A 55 -5.18 -9.97 -10.95
CA SER A 55 -5.68 -11.11 -10.16
C SER A 55 -5.69 -10.84 -8.65
N ALA A 56 -5.00 -9.79 -8.19
CA ALA A 56 -4.90 -9.39 -6.79
C ALA A 56 -6.15 -8.64 -6.25
N VAL A 57 -7.02 -8.15 -7.14
CA VAL A 57 -7.94 -7.05 -6.81
C VAL A 57 -9.32 -7.52 -6.36
N GLY A 58 -9.91 -8.46 -7.08
CA GLY A 58 -11.29 -8.89 -6.89
C GLY A 58 -11.59 -10.22 -7.56
N TYR A 59 -12.88 -10.54 -7.69
CA TYR A 59 -13.29 -11.64 -8.55
C TYR A 59 -13.01 -11.28 -10.01
N HIS A 60 -12.46 -12.22 -10.76
CA HIS A 60 -11.93 -11.96 -12.09
C HIS A 60 -12.03 -13.18 -13.00
N SER A 61 -11.99 -12.97 -14.31
CA SER A 61 -11.71 -14.00 -15.33
C SER A 61 -10.21 -14.06 -15.63
N LEU A 62 -9.73 -15.15 -16.24
CA LEU A 62 -8.31 -15.30 -16.60
C LEU A 62 -7.86 -14.38 -17.74
N LEU A 63 -8.77 -14.08 -18.65
CA LEU A 63 -8.48 -13.34 -19.87
C LEU A 63 -9.01 -11.91 -19.77
N PRO A 64 -8.29 -10.92 -20.33
CA PRO A 64 -8.84 -9.57 -20.45
C PRO A 64 -10.08 -9.59 -21.34
N ILE A 65 -10.98 -8.64 -21.09
CA ILE A 65 -12.09 -8.31 -21.99
C ILE A 65 -11.51 -7.89 -23.34
N MET A 66 -10.49 -7.03 -23.31
CA MET A 66 -9.86 -6.49 -24.50
C MET A 66 -8.40 -6.19 -24.21
N ILE A 67 -7.53 -6.46 -25.20
CA ILE A 67 -6.15 -6.01 -25.21
C ILE A 67 -5.85 -5.31 -26.53
N LYS A 68 -5.16 -4.17 -26.45
CA LYS A 68 -4.67 -3.41 -27.61
C LYS A 68 -3.20 -3.13 -27.40
N GLU A 69 -2.40 -3.33 -28.44
CA GLU A 69 -0.98 -3.09 -28.40
C GLU A 69 -0.47 -2.53 -29.73
N ASN A 70 0.61 -1.75 -29.63
CA ASN A 70 1.43 -1.30 -30.73
C ASN A 70 2.92 -1.47 -30.36
N ASP A 71 3.82 -0.84 -31.11
CA ASP A 71 5.26 -0.95 -30.84
C ASP A 71 5.70 -0.25 -29.54
N ASP A 72 4.96 0.76 -29.10
CA ASP A 72 5.32 1.62 -27.95
C ASP A 72 4.68 1.20 -26.63
N LEU A 73 3.46 0.66 -26.67
CA LEU A 73 2.66 0.36 -25.48
C LEU A 73 1.66 -0.78 -25.68
N ALA A 74 1.16 -1.29 -24.56
CA ALA A 74 0.03 -2.20 -24.49
C ALA A 74 -0.96 -1.75 -23.42
N VAL A 75 -2.26 -1.78 -23.74
CA VAL A 75 -3.37 -1.52 -22.81
C VAL A 75 -4.26 -2.75 -22.74
N ALA A 76 -4.64 -3.14 -21.53
CA ALA A 76 -5.56 -4.24 -21.28
C ALA A 76 -6.72 -3.80 -20.38
N PHE A 77 -7.93 -4.18 -20.77
CA PHE A 77 -9.16 -3.95 -20.05
C PHE A 77 -9.57 -5.25 -19.37
N TYR A 78 -9.67 -5.21 -18.05
CA TYR A 78 -10.15 -6.34 -17.25
C TYR A 78 -11.49 -6.02 -16.62
N GLU A 79 -12.30 -7.06 -16.46
CA GLU A 79 -13.47 -7.03 -15.60
C GLU A 79 -13.08 -7.47 -14.19
N ILE A 80 -13.47 -6.70 -13.19
CA ILE A 80 -13.39 -7.13 -11.80
C ILE A 80 -14.74 -6.94 -11.12
N TYR A 81 -15.14 -7.89 -10.28
CA TYR A 81 -16.23 -7.70 -9.33
C TYR A 81 -15.68 -7.54 -7.92
N ARG A 82 -16.10 -6.46 -7.23
CA ARG A 82 -15.74 -6.23 -5.84
C ARG A 82 -16.95 -6.40 -4.95
N GLU A 83 -16.81 -7.27 -3.96
CA GLU A 83 -17.85 -7.60 -2.99
C GLU A 83 -18.22 -6.41 -2.09
N GLU A 84 -17.24 -5.57 -1.73
CA GLU A 84 -17.46 -4.40 -0.86
C GLU A 84 -18.39 -3.36 -1.50
N GLU A 85 -18.25 -3.14 -2.81
CA GLU A 85 -19.10 -2.23 -3.58
C GLU A 85 -20.29 -2.93 -4.24
N ALA A 86 -20.35 -4.26 -4.17
CA ALA A 86 -21.36 -5.12 -4.79
C ALA A 86 -21.58 -4.87 -6.29
N GLN A 87 -20.55 -4.44 -7.02
CA GLN A 87 -20.63 -4.12 -8.45
C GLN A 87 -19.34 -4.45 -9.21
N SER A 88 -19.45 -4.45 -10.54
CA SER A 88 -18.34 -4.69 -11.45
C SER A 88 -17.71 -3.39 -11.94
N PHE A 89 -16.40 -3.43 -12.17
CA PHE A 89 -15.60 -2.31 -12.61
C PHE A 89 -14.66 -2.74 -13.73
N PHE A 90 -14.30 -1.78 -14.56
CA PHE A 90 -13.13 -1.88 -15.40
C PHE A 90 -11.85 -1.68 -14.57
N TYR A 91 -10.91 -2.61 -14.74
CA TYR A 91 -9.54 -2.47 -14.27
C TYR A 91 -8.63 -2.37 -15.50
N ILE A 92 -8.30 -1.14 -15.87
CA ILE A 92 -7.58 -0.84 -17.12
C ILE A 92 -6.10 -0.64 -16.81
N MET A 93 -5.25 -1.43 -17.45
CA MET A 93 -3.82 -1.46 -17.22
C MET A 93 -3.06 -1.03 -18.46
N LEU A 94 -1.98 -0.28 -18.27
CA LEU A 94 -1.09 0.20 -19.32
C LEU A 94 0.34 -0.24 -19.03
N TYR A 95 1.00 -0.78 -20.04
CA TYR A 95 2.40 -1.17 -20.03
C TYR A 95 3.15 -0.49 -21.18
N PRO A 96 4.04 0.47 -20.92
CA PRO A 96 4.91 1.02 -21.96
C PRO A 96 6.03 0.02 -22.29
N LYS A 97 6.16 -0.35 -23.57
CA LYS A 97 7.22 -1.24 -24.08
C LYS A 97 8.56 -0.53 -24.13
N ILE A 98 8.57 0.77 -24.43
CA ILE A 98 9.75 1.63 -24.40
C ILE A 98 9.62 2.60 -23.21
N PHE A 99 10.59 2.57 -22.30
CA PHE A 99 10.58 3.40 -21.09
C PHE A 99 11.98 3.90 -20.73
N ASP A 100 12.17 5.22 -20.82
CA ASP A 100 13.33 5.90 -20.24
C ASP A 100 13.02 6.30 -18.78
N GLU A 101 13.89 5.91 -17.86
CA GLU A 101 13.74 6.20 -16.43
C GLU A 101 13.96 7.68 -16.10
N ASN A 102 14.57 8.44 -17.01
CA ASN A 102 14.80 9.88 -16.86
C ASN A 102 13.63 10.74 -17.36
N GLU A 103 12.72 10.17 -18.15
CA GLU A 103 11.54 10.88 -18.64
C GLU A 103 10.49 11.03 -17.54
N ARG A 104 10.02 12.26 -17.35
CA ARG A 104 8.78 12.49 -16.59
C ARG A 104 7.61 12.28 -17.54
N VAL A 105 6.97 11.13 -17.42
CA VAL A 105 5.87 10.72 -18.30
C VAL A 105 4.56 10.70 -17.51
N LEU A 106 3.54 11.36 -18.07
CA LEU A 106 2.15 11.23 -17.69
C LEU A 106 1.40 10.52 -18.83
N PHE A 107 0.54 9.58 -18.49
CA PHE A 107 -0.32 8.91 -19.45
C PHE A 107 -1.78 9.22 -19.11
N GLU A 108 -2.57 9.47 -20.15
CA GLU A 108 -4.01 9.68 -20.04
C GLU A 108 -4.73 8.73 -20.99
N LEU A 109 -5.96 8.36 -20.65
CA LEU A 109 -6.89 7.65 -21.52
C LEU A 109 -8.05 8.58 -21.84
N SER A 110 -8.38 8.72 -23.11
CA SER A 110 -9.62 9.39 -23.51
C SER A 110 -10.51 8.48 -24.33
N PHE A 111 -11.80 8.46 -24.02
CA PHE A 111 -12.82 7.81 -24.84
C PHE A 111 -13.51 8.84 -25.73
N ASN A 112 -13.73 8.48 -27.00
CA ASN A 112 -14.29 9.33 -28.05
C ASN A 112 -13.46 10.59 -28.34
N GLN A 113 -13.21 10.88 -29.62
CA GLN A 113 -12.33 11.98 -30.02
C GLN A 113 -13.02 13.35 -30.14
N ASP A 114 -14.36 13.39 -30.16
CA ASP A 114 -15.09 14.66 -30.28
C ASP A 114 -14.97 15.48 -28.99
N GLU A 115 -14.44 16.71 -29.10
CA GLU A 115 -14.14 17.59 -27.95
C GLU A 115 -15.33 17.85 -27.03
N GLU A 116 -16.57 17.80 -27.54
CA GLU A 116 -17.77 18.05 -26.75
C GLU A 116 -18.09 16.90 -25.76
N ASN A 117 -17.62 15.67 -26.01
CA ASN A 117 -17.90 14.48 -25.20
C ASN A 117 -16.64 13.77 -24.68
N LYS A 118 -15.46 14.38 -24.86
CA LYS A 118 -14.19 13.78 -24.47
C LYS A 118 -14.09 13.66 -22.95
N VAL A 119 -14.09 12.41 -22.45
CA VAL A 119 -13.79 12.12 -21.05
C VAL A 119 -12.36 11.64 -20.94
N ILE A 120 -11.59 12.30 -20.06
CA ILE A 120 -10.16 12.03 -19.85
C ILE A 120 -9.97 11.42 -18.47
N TYR A 121 -9.27 10.31 -18.43
CA TYR A 121 -8.85 9.60 -17.22
C TYR A 121 -7.33 9.57 -17.14
N GLU A 122 -6.79 9.61 -15.94
CA GLU A 122 -5.35 9.54 -15.73
C GLU A 122 -4.89 8.11 -15.46
N PHE A 123 -3.71 7.76 -15.96
CA PHE A 123 -3.00 6.56 -15.57
C PHE A 123 -2.04 6.85 -14.42
N ALA A 124 -2.27 6.22 -13.27
CA ALA A 124 -1.34 6.27 -12.15
C ALA A 124 -0.33 5.12 -12.25
N ARG A 125 0.95 5.42 -12.01
CA ARG A 125 1.99 4.38 -11.93
C ARG A 125 1.67 3.41 -10.79
N PHE A 126 1.70 2.11 -11.08
CA PHE A 126 1.47 1.08 -10.09
C PHE A 126 2.71 0.91 -9.21
N ARG A 127 2.66 1.55 -8.03
CA ARG A 127 3.77 1.59 -7.08
C ARG A 127 5.04 2.09 -7.80
N ASN A 128 6.16 1.36 -7.68
CA ASN A 128 7.44 1.69 -8.31
C ASN A 128 7.70 0.88 -9.59
N LEU A 129 6.70 0.21 -10.16
CA LEU A 129 6.85 -0.67 -11.31
C LEU A 129 6.61 0.06 -12.63
N LYS A 130 7.11 -0.49 -13.75
CA LYS A 130 6.92 0.05 -15.11
C LYS A 130 5.56 -0.38 -15.66
N MET A 131 4.51 -0.04 -14.93
CA MET A 131 3.13 -0.40 -15.23
C MET A 131 2.23 0.65 -14.62
N TYR A 132 1.12 0.92 -15.29
CA TYR A 132 0.19 1.96 -14.94
C TYR A 132 -1.23 1.40 -14.90
N ILE A 133 -2.08 2.01 -14.08
CA ILE A 133 -3.49 1.64 -13.96
C ILE A 133 -4.32 2.90 -14.06
N LEU A 134 -5.43 2.81 -14.78
CA LEU A 134 -6.36 3.91 -14.90
C LEU A 134 -7.04 4.19 -13.57
N VAL A 135 -7.12 5.47 -13.19
CA VAL A 135 -7.75 5.90 -11.96
C VAL A 135 -8.83 6.95 -12.20
N ASN A 136 -9.84 6.95 -11.34
CA ASN A 136 -10.85 8.00 -11.30
C ASN A 136 -10.30 9.28 -10.63
N GLN A 137 -11.14 10.31 -10.53
CA GLN A 137 -10.81 11.59 -9.89
C GLN A 137 -10.37 11.47 -8.42
N ASN A 138 -10.80 10.40 -7.73
CA ASN A 138 -10.38 10.10 -6.35
C ASN A 138 -9.08 9.27 -6.29
N ARG A 139 -8.39 9.09 -7.42
CA ARG A 139 -7.18 8.27 -7.59
C ARG A 139 -7.39 6.80 -7.22
N GLN A 140 -8.60 6.29 -7.44
CA GLN A 140 -8.94 4.88 -7.22
C GLN A 140 -9.11 4.17 -8.57
N ALA A 141 -8.63 2.93 -8.68
CA ALA A 141 -8.85 2.06 -9.82
C ALA A 141 -10.27 1.45 -9.79
N LEU A 142 -11.28 2.32 -9.73
CA LEU A 142 -12.70 1.99 -9.65
C LEU A 142 -13.43 2.79 -10.72
N ILE A 143 -13.43 2.24 -11.93
CA ILE A 143 -14.14 2.78 -13.09
C ILE A 143 -15.35 1.88 -13.31
N PRO A 144 -16.58 2.28 -12.91
CA PRO A 144 -17.77 1.48 -13.14
C PRO A 144 -17.92 1.16 -14.63
N ILE A 145 -18.31 -0.07 -14.96
CA ILE A 145 -18.50 -0.47 -16.36
C ILE A 145 -19.56 0.40 -17.04
N SER A 146 -20.65 0.67 -16.34
CA SER A 146 -21.74 1.54 -16.82
C SER A 146 -21.25 2.94 -17.19
N GLU A 147 -20.23 3.47 -16.50
CA GLU A 147 -19.70 4.81 -16.80
C GLU A 147 -19.13 4.87 -18.21
N ILE A 148 -18.45 3.82 -18.66
CA ILE A 148 -17.88 3.75 -20.01
C ILE A 148 -18.92 3.34 -21.06
N GLU A 149 -19.86 2.45 -20.69
CA GLU A 149 -20.99 2.08 -21.57
C GLU A 149 -21.87 3.29 -21.90
N ASP A 150 -22.16 4.13 -20.91
CA ASP A 150 -22.97 5.35 -21.06
C ASP A 150 -22.32 6.38 -22.00
N LEU A 151 -20.99 6.32 -22.19
CA LEU A 151 -20.28 7.17 -23.16
C LEU A 151 -20.49 6.71 -24.61
N GLY A 152 -20.99 5.50 -24.83
CA GLY A 152 -21.13 4.93 -26.18
C GLY A 152 -19.80 4.89 -26.94
N ALA A 153 -18.71 4.56 -26.23
CA ALA A 153 -17.35 4.67 -26.76
C ALA A 153 -17.16 3.83 -28.04
N GLN A 154 -16.62 4.45 -29.10
CA GLN A 154 -16.25 3.72 -30.34
C GLN A 154 -14.73 3.63 -30.54
N THR A 155 -14.01 4.62 -30.01
CA THR A 155 -12.55 4.67 -30.01
C THR A 155 -12.05 5.11 -28.66
N PHE A 156 -10.80 4.78 -28.38
CA PHE A 156 -10.08 5.34 -27.25
C PHE A 156 -8.66 5.70 -27.65
N SER A 157 -8.11 6.73 -27.03
CA SER A 157 -6.75 7.20 -27.23
C SER A 157 -5.97 7.11 -25.94
N VAL A 158 -4.72 6.66 -26.02
CA VAL A 158 -3.74 6.80 -24.94
C VAL A 158 -2.84 7.98 -25.28
N ILE A 159 -2.85 9.01 -24.45
CA ILE A 159 -2.05 10.22 -24.66
C ILE A 159 -0.84 10.13 -23.73
N LYS A 160 0.36 10.10 -24.30
CA LYS A 160 1.65 10.19 -23.57
C LYS A 160 2.09 11.64 -23.57
N HIS A 161 2.06 12.28 -22.41
CA HIS A 161 2.70 13.58 -22.18
C HIS A 161 4.09 13.35 -21.60
N PHE A 162 5.11 13.96 -22.17
CA PHE A 162 6.48 13.85 -21.64
C PHE A 162 7.16 15.21 -21.56
N ALA A 163 7.94 15.37 -20.50
CA ALA A 163 8.75 16.55 -20.28
C ALA A 163 10.22 16.14 -20.12
N ALA A 164 11.09 16.74 -20.94
CA ALA A 164 12.53 16.60 -20.87
C ALA A 164 13.16 17.90 -20.35
N ILE A 165 14.01 17.80 -19.33
CA ILE A 165 14.74 18.94 -18.79
C ILE A 165 16.13 18.94 -19.42
N ASP A 166 16.43 19.94 -20.24
CA ASP A 166 17.78 20.21 -20.69
C ASP A 166 18.49 21.04 -19.61
N TYR A 167 19.34 20.36 -18.82
CA TYR A 167 20.10 20.97 -17.74
C TYR A 167 21.19 21.93 -18.23
N GLU A 168 21.66 21.79 -19.48
CA GLU A 168 22.69 22.68 -20.03
C GLU A 168 22.07 24.01 -20.50
N LYS A 169 20.84 23.96 -20.99
CA LYS A 169 20.09 25.13 -21.46
C LYS A 169 19.09 25.69 -20.44
N GLU A 170 18.91 25.02 -19.30
CA GLU A 170 17.89 25.32 -18.29
C GLU A 170 16.46 25.41 -18.86
N THR A 171 16.16 24.64 -19.91
CA THR A 171 14.86 24.65 -20.61
C THR A 171 14.12 23.33 -20.42
N VAL A 172 12.80 23.43 -20.20
CA VAL A 172 11.90 22.27 -20.20
C VAL A 172 11.27 22.16 -21.58
N TYR A 173 11.41 21.00 -22.22
CA TYR A 173 10.74 20.64 -23.46
C TYR A 173 9.55 19.75 -23.12
N GLU A 174 8.36 20.13 -23.57
CA GLU A 174 7.12 19.38 -23.39
C GLU A 174 6.59 18.97 -24.75
N ASP A 175 6.16 17.72 -24.89
CA ASP A 175 5.56 17.21 -26.11
C ASP A 175 4.57 16.08 -25.76
N GLN A 176 3.69 15.75 -26.70
CA GLN A 176 2.66 14.74 -26.53
C GLN A 176 2.55 13.81 -27.75
N ILE A 177 2.28 12.53 -27.49
CA ILE A 177 2.05 11.51 -28.50
C ILE A 177 0.70 10.87 -28.23
N ASP A 178 -0.14 10.78 -29.27
CA ASP A 178 -1.45 10.14 -29.22
C ASP A 178 -1.42 8.77 -29.89
N PHE A 179 -1.90 7.75 -29.18
CA PHE A 179 -2.05 6.38 -29.66
C PHE A 179 -3.54 6.02 -29.70
N GLU A 180 -4.13 6.04 -30.88
CA GLU A 180 -5.54 5.75 -31.10
C GLU A 180 -5.81 4.26 -31.32
N PHE A 181 -6.88 3.75 -30.70
CA PHE A 181 -7.34 2.38 -30.81
C PHE A 181 -8.87 2.31 -30.99
N ILE A 182 -9.32 1.25 -31.66
CA ILE A 182 -10.74 0.90 -31.75
C ILE A 182 -11.21 0.29 -30.43
N TYR A 183 -12.33 0.79 -29.89
CA TYR A 183 -13.02 0.20 -28.76
C TYR A 183 -14.06 -0.81 -29.26
N ASN A 184 -13.96 -2.07 -28.81
CA ASN A 184 -14.82 -3.15 -29.30
C ASN A 184 -15.26 -4.09 -28.18
N VAL A 185 -15.72 -3.52 -27.06
CA VAL A 185 -16.29 -4.28 -25.95
C VAL A 185 -17.81 -4.28 -26.08
N ASP A 186 -18.42 -5.46 -25.99
CA ASP A 186 -19.87 -5.62 -25.97
C ASP A 186 -20.39 -6.16 -24.62
N GLU A 187 -21.72 -6.16 -24.44
CA GLU A 187 -22.35 -6.70 -23.23
C GLU A 187 -22.01 -8.18 -22.98
N ASN A 188 -21.59 -8.91 -24.02
CA ASN A 188 -21.28 -10.32 -23.91
C ASN A 188 -19.92 -10.63 -23.30
N ASP A 189 -18.98 -9.71 -23.41
CA ASP A 189 -17.63 -9.84 -22.90
C ASP A 189 -17.55 -9.79 -21.37
N PHE A 190 -18.60 -9.32 -20.69
CA PHE A 190 -18.67 -9.20 -19.21
C PHE A 190 -19.01 -10.52 -18.51
N ILE A 191 -18.09 -11.48 -18.58
CA ILE A 191 -18.23 -12.83 -18.01
C ILE A 191 -18.41 -12.79 -16.47
N VAL A 192 -17.67 -11.93 -15.76
CA VAL A 192 -17.69 -11.87 -14.29
C VAL A 192 -19.04 -11.36 -13.80
N THR A 193 -19.54 -10.26 -14.38
CA THR A 193 -20.85 -9.69 -14.05
C THR A 193 -21.97 -10.69 -14.28
N LYS A 194 -21.94 -11.40 -15.42
CA LYS A 194 -22.93 -12.42 -15.75
C LYS A 194 -22.92 -13.56 -14.74
N ALA A 195 -21.75 -14.13 -14.45
CA ALA A 195 -21.62 -15.23 -13.51
C ALA A 195 -22.08 -14.83 -12.10
N VAL A 196 -21.66 -13.67 -11.61
CA VAL A 196 -22.07 -13.19 -10.27
C VAL A 196 -23.58 -12.96 -10.19
N LYS A 197 -24.22 -12.44 -11.26
CA LYS A 197 -25.68 -12.31 -11.33
C LYS A 197 -26.41 -13.65 -11.33
N GLU A 198 -25.84 -14.66 -12.00
CA GLU A 198 -26.47 -15.98 -12.15
C GLU A 198 -26.35 -16.85 -10.90
N VAL A 199 -25.14 -16.94 -10.32
CA VAL A 199 -24.85 -17.89 -9.24
C VAL A 199 -24.49 -17.25 -7.90
N GLY A 200 -24.39 -15.91 -7.84
CA GLY A 200 -23.96 -15.18 -6.65
C GLY A 200 -22.47 -15.36 -6.34
N LEU A 201 -22.08 -15.08 -5.09
CA LEU A 201 -20.69 -15.23 -4.60
C LEU A 201 -20.37 -16.65 -4.10
N ASP A 202 -20.89 -17.64 -4.81
CA ASP A 202 -20.61 -19.05 -4.54
C ASP A 202 -19.34 -19.46 -5.30
N ASN A 203 -18.21 -19.53 -4.57
CA ASN A 203 -16.89 -19.78 -5.15
C ASN A 203 -16.80 -21.03 -6.03
N GLU A 204 -17.50 -22.12 -5.66
CA GLU A 204 -17.47 -23.35 -6.45
C GLU A 204 -18.17 -23.14 -7.79
N LYS A 205 -19.33 -22.49 -7.78
CA LYS A 205 -20.10 -22.20 -8.99
C LYS A 205 -19.46 -21.12 -9.86
N LEU A 206 -18.85 -20.11 -9.26
CA LEU A 206 -18.11 -19.08 -9.98
C LEU A 206 -16.92 -19.69 -10.74
N GLN A 207 -16.18 -20.60 -10.12
CA GLN A 207 -15.06 -21.28 -10.79
C GLN A 207 -15.52 -22.15 -11.96
N LEU A 208 -16.70 -22.80 -11.87
CA LEU A 208 -17.30 -23.51 -13.01
C LEU A 208 -17.64 -22.57 -14.19
N ASN A 209 -17.81 -21.28 -13.91
CA ASN A 209 -18.04 -20.21 -14.90
C ASN A 209 -16.76 -19.44 -15.25
N ASN A 210 -15.57 -19.99 -14.95
CA ASN A 210 -14.26 -19.36 -15.18
C ASN A 210 -14.08 -18.01 -14.47
N VAL A 211 -14.75 -17.83 -13.33
CA VAL A 211 -14.58 -16.70 -12.43
C VAL A 211 -13.89 -17.14 -11.16
N TYR A 212 -12.77 -16.50 -10.86
CA TYR A 212 -11.90 -16.86 -9.76
C TYR A 212 -11.96 -15.77 -8.69
N PRO A 213 -11.92 -16.14 -7.39
CA PRO A 213 -11.80 -15.17 -6.32
C PRO A 213 -10.45 -14.47 -6.40
N LYS A 214 -10.34 -13.31 -5.73
CA LYS A 214 -9.07 -12.59 -5.62
C LYS A 214 -7.95 -13.55 -5.20
N LEU A 215 -6.86 -13.58 -5.97
CA LEU A 215 -5.70 -14.37 -5.61
C LEU A 215 -5.06 -13.70 -4.40
N SER A 216 -5.19 -14.35 -3.24
CA SER A 216 -4.28 -14.07 -2.14
C SER A 216 -2.91 -14.55 -2.58
N HIS A 217 -2.15 -13.64 -3.19
CA HIS A 217 -0.77 -13.90 -3.55
C HIS A 217 -0.06 -14.53 -2.36
N ARG A 218 0.85 -15.48 -2.62
CA ARG A 218 1.62 -16.16 -1.58
C ARG A 218 2.66 -15.21 -0.97
N ILE A 219 2.17 -14.19 -0.25
CA ILE A 219 2.90 -13.33 0.66
C ILE A 219 3.58 -14.16 1.75
N SER A 220 3.23 -15.45 1.88
CA SER A 220 3.88 -16.42 2.76
C SER A 220 5.41 -16.43 2.65
N LYS A 221 5.99 -16.22 1.45
CA LYS A 221 7.45 -16.10 1.25
C LYS A 221 8.07 -14.91 1.99
N TYR A 222 7.27 -13.89 2.28
CA TYR A 222 7.67 -12.65 2.94
C TYR A 222 7.29 -12.57 4.42
N LYS A 223 6.68 -13.64 4.99
CA LYS A 223 6.30 -13.71 6.41
C LYS A 223 7.45 -13.42 7.39
N TYR A 224 8.71 -13.61 6.99
CA TYR A 224 9.87 -13.26 7.83
C TYR A 224 9.86 -11.77 8.24
N VAL A 225 9.32 -10.88 7.40
CA VAL A 225 9.15 -9.44 7.70
C VAL A 225 8.23 -9.24 8.90
N TYR A 226 7.10 -9.97 8.94
CA TYR A 226 6.18 -9.93 10.07
C TYR A 226 6.89 -10.35 11.35
N TYR A 227 7.57 -11.50 11.33
CA TYR A 227 8.25 -12.02 12.50
C TYR A 227 9.37 -11.10 13.01
N LEU A 228 10.15 -10.50 12.09
CA LEU A 228 11.20 -9.55 12.44
C LEU A 228 10.62 -8.29 13.11
N SER A 229 9.60 -7.69 12.50
CA SER A 229 8.96 -6.48 13.01
C SER A 229 8.26 -6.73 14.35
N PHE A 230 7.57 -7.87 14.48
CA PHE A 230 6.94 -8.28 15.73
C PHE A 230 7.96 -8.55 16.83
N PHE A 231 9.08 -9.22 16.52
CA PHE A 231 10.16 -9.45 17.47
C PHE A 231 10.80 -8.13 17.93
N ALA A 232 11.07 -7.20 17.01
CA ALA A 232 11.58 -5.87 17.34
C ALA A 232 10.62 -5.12 18.28
N ALA A 233 9.32 -5.18 18.02
CA ALA A 233 8.30 -4.60 18.88
C ALA A 233 8.27 -5.23 20.28
N LEU A 234 8.38 -6.56 20.37
CA LEU A 234 8.48 -7.26 21.65
C LEU A 234 9.72 -6.82 22.43
N VAL A 235 10.88 -6.71 21.79
CA VAL A 235 12.11 -6.22 22.42
C VAL A 235 11.90 -4.82 23.00
N LEU A 236 11.26 -3.92 22.24
CA LEU A 236 10.92 -2.57 22.73
C LEU A 236 9.97 -2.62 23.94
N ILE A 237 8.97 -3.49 23.92
CA ILE A 237 8.05 -3.69 25.05
C ILE A 237 8.76 -4.31 26.27
N PHE A 238 9.70 -5.23 26.08
CA PHE A 238 10.45 -5.78 27.19
C PHE A 238 11.42 -4.74 27.79
N LEU A 239 12.10 -3.96 26.95
CA LEU A 239 12.95 -2.86 27.39
C LEU A 239 12.16 -1.78 28.13
N GLY A 240 11.02 -1.35 27.59
CA GLY A 240 10.13 -0.37 28.23
C GLY A 240 9.63 -0.84 29.60
N ALA A 241 9.20 -2.11 29.68
CA ALA A 241 8.82 -2.72 30.96
C ALA A 241 10.00 -2.78 31.92
N TYR A 242 11.19 -3.18 31.46
CA TYR A 242 12.39 -3.21 32.29
C TYR A 242 12.67 -1.83 32.93
N PHE A 243 12.66 -0.75 32.16
CA PHE A 243 12.87 0.60 32.70
C PHE A 243 11.77 1.05 33.67
N LEU A 244 10.49 0.80 33.35
CA LEU A 244 9.37 1.20 34.20
C LEU A 244 9.34 0.47 35.54
N PHE A 245 9.71 -0.81 35.56
CA PHE A 245 9.63 -1.66 36.76
C PHE A 245 10.94 -1.74 37.55
N TYR A 246 12.11 -1.79 36.90
CA TYR A 246 13.40 -2.06 37.57
C TYR A 246 14.24 -0.81 37.84
N PHE A 247 14.17 0.24 37.02
CA PHE A 247 14.99 1.46 37.24
C PHE A 247 14.63 2.18 38.56
N LYS A 248 13.37 2.06 39.02
CA LYS A 248 12.92 2.62 40.31
C LYS A 248 13.28 1.76 41.52
N LYS A 249 13.50 0.45 41.35
CA LYS A 249 14.01 -0.44 42.42
C LYS A 249 15.49 -0.15 42.72
N GLY A 250 16.28 0.15 41.68
CA GLY A 250 17.70 0.55 41.83
C GLY A 250 17.88 1.84 42.63
N LYS A 251 17.07 2.89 42.39
CA LYS A 251 17.12 4.14 43.16
C LYS A 251 16.69 4.01 44.63
N LYS A 252 15.80 3.07 44.97
CA LYS A 252 15.43 2.80 46.38
C LYS A 252 16.46 1.94 47.12
N ALA A 253 17.29 1.19 46.41
CA ALA A 253 18.22 0.24 47.03
C ALA A 253 19.64 0.80 47.25
N LYS A 254 20.13 1.79 46.49
CA LYS A 254 21.56 2.17 46.54
C LYS A 254 21.92 3.66 46.36
N LEU A 255 20.97 4.59 46.49
CA LEU A 255 21.31 6.02 46.51
C LEU A 255 20.67 6.69 47.74
N GLY A 256 21.47 6.87 48.79
CA GLY A 256 21.20 7.91 49.80
C GLY A 256 20.83 7.50 51.23
N ARG A 257 21.10 6.28 51.69
CA ARG A 257 21.14 5.99 53.15
C ARG A 257 22.33 5.13 53.52
N GLN A 258 23.54 5.66 53.36
CA GLN A 258 24.58 5.29 54.32
C GLN A 258 24.12 5.85 55.67
N LYS A 259 23.95 4.98 56.67
CA LYS A 259 23.83 5.46 58.06
C LYS A 259 25.08 6.32 58.34
N PRO A 260 24.94 7.50 58.97
CA PRO A 260 26.12 8.29 59.34
C PRO A 260 27.08 7.41 60.14
N THR A 261 28.37 7.55 59.88
CA THR A 261 29.42 6.87 60.66
C THR A 261 29.25 7.25 62.13
N LYS A 262 29.56 6.31 63.05
CA LYS A 262 29.34 6.50 64.50
C LYS A 262 29.99 7.78 65.04
N GLU A 263 31.09 8.23 64.45
CA GLU A 263 31.77 9.49 64.79
C GLU A 263 30.93 10.72 64.45
N PHE A 264 30.26 10.73 63.29
CA PHE A 264 29.42 11.85 62.88
C PHE A 264 28.14 11.94 63.74
N SER A 265 27.61 10.80 64.18
CA SER A 265 26.50 10.75 65.13
C SER A 265 26.87 11.33 66.49
N LYS A 266 28.08 11.01 67.00
CA LYS A 266 28.61 11.58 68.25
C LYS A 266 28.82 13.08 68.17
N TYR A 267 29.37 13.58 67.07
CA TYR A 267 29.59 15.02 66.86
C TYR A 267 28.28 15.83 66.90
N ILE A 268 27.19 15.26 66.37
CA ILE A 268 25.86 15.88 66.42
C ILE A 268 25.26 15.87 67.84
N GLU A 269 25.51 14.82 68.63
CA GLU A 269 25.07 14.75 70.03
C GLU A 269 25.85 15.71 70.94
N GLU A 270 27.16 15.85 70.73
CA GLU A 270 28.01 16.78 71.48
C GLU A 270 27.62 18.25 71.21
N ASN A 271 27.44 18.64 69.94
CA ASN A 271 27.01 20.00 69.58
C ASN A 271 25.59 20.34 70.08
N LYS A 272 24.68 19.35 70.15
CA LYS A 272 23.34 19.56 70.73
C LYS A 272 23.39 19.87 72.22
N ASN A 273 24.33 19.27 72.94
CA ASN A 273 24.51 19.48 74.38
C ASN A 273 25.26 20.79 74.68
N GLU A 274 26.13 21.27 73.79
CA GLU A 274 26.75 22.59 73.90
C GLU A 274 25.73 23.72 73.68
N SER A 275 24.86 23.63 72.67
CA SER A 275 23.82 24.66 72.43
C SER A 275 22.83 24.83 73.59
N LYS A 276 22.67 23.82 74.45
CA LYS A 276 21.83 23.89 75.65
C LYS A 276 22.53 24.48 76.88
N LYS A 277 23.87 24.57 76.87
CA LYS A 277 24.64 25.19 77.96
C LYS A 277 24.73 26.71 77.80
N ASP A 278 24.60 27.22 76.58
CA ASP A 278 24.61 28.66 76.29
C ASP A 278 23.24 29.35 76.50
N GLU A 279 22.20 28.60 76.86
CA GLU A 279 20.86 29.10 77.18
C GLU A 279 20.52 29.14 78.70
N ILE A 280 21.52 29.02 79.60
CA ILE A 280 21.35 29.14 81.07
C ILE A 280 22.13 30.33 81.62
#